data_AF-A0A158P6H1-F1
#
_entry.id   AF-A0A158P6H1-F1
#
_cell.length_a   1.000
_cell.length_b   1.000
_cell.length_c   1.000
_cell.angle_alpha   90.00
_cell.angle_beta   90.00
_cell.angle_gamma   90.00
#
_symmetry.space_group_name_H-M   'P 1'
#
loop_
_entity.id
_entity.type
_entity.pdbx_description
1 polymer ?
#
loop_
_entity_poly.entity_id
_entity_poly.type
_entity_poly.pdbx_seq_one_letter_code
_entity_poly.pdbx_strand_id
1 'polypeptide(L)'
;MERLSDEALSRGEGLPYRTALWIEVIIRFWFGEQRRSLCQGRNADPVECFGPPQLSAFHSVGSRLFRVRTYHAAYLRNLRIFPRVVFRAHSGQYRACDHEFRAGNGSVQIIEADPDMAPVAPFFIRSRPEITWHELQYNEEFTIAIIDVGFGSLSYLITGFPRQTRVLHNYEPSENFRPEPNPMAVVVFGASNIALKVDSPDDFDISKFMLENDLADDLIGLSLVIVGSDAFAIERQRLRGNIDNCHSLLRSKLIRHPPALALSRLPLDELNSWLTVSVKQRPLDVNVCCQRVRQNCVSFISSEAIVYFDPLGAATISALSMLQPPTVNSARIPIESPSYVSYHRQARTQIALLDKLYSLVAIDGTTSMLHWMVVDIPAQELASSANGITKASYIPFVPPTPATCSPFALFIFSQPASINVIPKFCDDLCDLREKFRIEMFKQRYMLRLRALSWISVCYDLPYSYHVLRAEINSSTNSTPRGKE
;
A
#
# COMPACT_ATOMS: atom_id res chain seq x y z
N MET A 1 -29.50 18.40 13.77
CA MET A 1 -28.67 19.49 13.23
C MET A 1 -29.15 19.96 11.85
N GLU A 2 -30.17 19.33 11.25
CA GLU A 2 -30.88 19.80 10.05
C GLU A 2 -31.77 21.05 10.28
N ARG A 3 -32.14 21.36 11.54
CA ARG A 3 -32.90 22.60 11.83
C ARG A 3 -32.07 23.88 11.77
N LEU A 4 -30.74 23.79 11.92
CA LEU A 4 -29.87 24.97 11.87
C LEU A 4 -29.55 25.40 10.43
N SER A 5 -29.60 24.48 9.46
CA SER A 5 -29.49 24.82 8.03
C SER A 5 -30.76 25.50 7.50
N ASP A 6 -31.94 25.08 7.96
CA ASP A 6 -33.20 25.65 7.50
C ASP A 6 -33.52 27.01 8.17
N GLU A 7 -33.17 27.23 9.43
CA GLU A 7 -33.36 28.53 10.08
C GLU A 7 -32.42 29.61 9.52
N ALA A 8 -31.21 29.26 9.06
CA ALA A 8 -30.26 30.20 8.47
C ALA A 8 -30.70 30.68 7.07
N LEU A 9 -31.34 29.82 6.26
CA LEU A 9 -31.89 30.22 4.96
C LEU A 9 -33.09 31.19 5.10
N SER A 10 -33.80 31.16 6.22
CA SER A 10 -35.01 31.98 6.43
C SER A 10 -34.74 33.43 6.88
N ARG A 11 -33.52 33.76 7.31
CA ARG A 11 -33.23 35.06 7.96
C ARG A 11 -32.51 36.10 7.11
N GLY A 12 -32.19 35.81 5.84
CA GLY A 12 -31.65 36.83 4.94
C GLY A 12 -30.33 37.46 5.40
N GLU A 13 -29.62 36.85 6.34
CA GLU A 13 -28.24 37.19 6.65
C GLU A 13 -27.36 36.35 5.73
N GLY A 14 -26.83 36.98 4.68
CA GLY A 14 -25.90 36.36 3.77
C GLY A 14 -24.63 35.94 4.50
N LEU A 15 -24.60 34.72 5.04
CA LEU A 15 -23.36 33.99 5.22
C LEU A 15 -22.68 33.99 3.85
N PRO A 16 -21.48 34.57 3.70
CA PRO A 16 -20.82 34.58 2.41
C PRO A 16 -20.72 33.14 1.95
N TYR A 17 -21.08 32.87 0.70
CA TYR A 17 -21.13 31.55 0.04
C TYR A 17 -19.93 30.63 0.38
N ARG A 18 -18.79 31.25 0.74
CA ARG A 18 -17.53 30.64 1.17
C ARG A 18 -17.56 29.97 2.56
N THR A 19 -18.35 30.46 3.52
CA THR A 19 -18.50 29.82 4.85
C THR A 19 -19.36 28.55 4.77
N ALA A 20 -20.35 28.53 3.86
CA ALA A 20 -21.18 27.36 3.59
C ALA A 20 -20.35 26.19 3.00
N LEU A 21 -19.41 26.51 2.08
CA LEU A 21 -18.50 25.52 1.49
C LEU A 21 -17.65 24.79 2.54
N TRP A 22 -17.14 25.50 3.55
CA TRP A 22 -16.35 24.89 4.63
C TRP A 22 -17.18 23.97 5.54
N ILE A 23 -18.46 24.27 5.74
CA ILE A 23 -19.35 23.42 6.54
C ILE A 23 -19.61 22.09 5.81
N GLU A 24 -19.86 22.10 4.49
CA GLU A 24 -19.97 20.87 3.70
C GLU A 24 -18.67 20.06 3.68
N VAL A 25 -17.53 20.74 3.56
CA VAL A 25 -16.21 20.09 3.49
C VAL A 25 -15.85 19.40 4.81
N ILE A 26 -16.23 19.97 5.96
CA ILE A 26 -16.01 19.33 7.27
C ILE A 26 -16.73 17.98 7.39
N ILE A 27 -17.87 17.80 6.72
CA ILE A 27 -18.67 16.56 6.78
C ILE A 27 -18.02 15.42 5.97
N ARG A 28 -17.19 15.74 4.97
CA ARG A 28 -16.63 14.75 4.04
C ARG A 28 -15.43 13.97 4.57
N PHE A 29 -14.90 14.32 5.74
CA PHE A 29 -13.63 13.77 6.21
C PHE A 29 -13.71 12.89 7.45
N TRP A 30 -12.90 11.83 7.38
CA TRP A 30 -12.85 10.76 8.34
C TRP A 30 -11.88 11.03 9.50
N PHE A 31 -12.26 11.89 10.46
CA PHE A 31 -11.44 12.22 11.64
C PHE A 31 -12.15 12.07 12.99
N GLY A 32 -13.47 12.15 12.98
CA GLY A 32 -14.31 12.22 14.17
C GLY A 32 -15.02 10.92 14.51
N GLU A 33 -16.33 11.01 14.74
CA GLU A 33 -17.18 9.86 15.05
C GLU A 33 -17.11 8.79 13.96
N GLN A 34 -16.90 9.17 12.70
CA GLN A 34 -16.71 8.22 11.60
C GLN A 34 -15.43 7.38 11.80
N ARG A 35 -14.32 7.98 12.25
CA ARG A 35 -13.10 7.24 12.64
C ARG A 35 -13.31 6.41 13.87
N ARG A 36 -13.94 6.98 14.88
CA ARG A 36 -14.22 6.26 16.12
C ARG A 36 -15.12 5.04 15.89
N SER A 37 -16.14 5.14 15.03
CA SER A 37 -17.07 4.04 14.73
C SER A 37 -16.41 2.94 13.92
N LEU A 38 -15.66 3.26 12.85
CA LEU A 38 -14.90 2.25 12.08
C LEU A 38 -13.85 1.54 12.93
N CYS A 39 -13.31 2.22 13.94
CA CYS A 39 -12.25 1.69 14.80
C CYS A 39 -12.73 1.07 16.11
N GLN A 40 -14.04 0.97 16.31
CA GLN A 40 -14.64 0.27 17.43
C GLN A 40 -14.90 -1.19 17.05
N GLY A 41 -13.89 -2.06 17.24
CA GLY A 41 -14.06 -3.49 17.01
C GLY A 41 -12.79 -4.31 17.25
N ARG A 42 -12.95 -5.62 17.51
CA ARG A 42 -11.80 -6.55 17.62
C ARG A 42 -11.12 -6.85 16.27
N ASN A 43 -11.79 -6.54 15.16
CA ASN A 43 -11.33 -6.81 13.79
C ASN A 43 -11.12 -5.50 12.99
N ALA A 44 -11.03 -4.34 13.65
CA ALA A 44 -10.76 -3.09 12.96
C ALA A 44 -9.37 -3.16 12.30
N ASP A 45 -9.29 -2.82 11.02
CA ASP A 45 -8.02 -2.79 10.29
C ASP A 45 -7.13 -1.69 10.88
N PRO A 46 -5.92 -2.02 11.40
CA PRO A 46 -5.02 -1.02 11.95
C PRO A 46 -4.64 0.08 10.96
N VAL A 47 -4.60 -0.23 9.65
CA VAL A 47 -4.27 0.73 8.60
C VAL A 47 -5.41 1.69 8.38
N GLU A 48 -6.63 1.16 8.24
CA GLU A 48 -7.83 2.00 8.16
C GLU A 48 -7.87 2.89 9.39
N CYS A 49 -7.71 2.33 10.59
CA CYS A 49 -7.75 3.03 11.85
C CYS A 49 -6.59 3.95 12.17
N PHE A 50 -5.58 4.01 11.31
CA PHE A 50 -4.39 4.79 11.57
C PHE A 50 -4.70 6.28 11.66
N GLY A 51 -4.04 6.91 12.61
CA GLY A 51 -3.93 8.34 12.65
C GLY A 51 -3.05 8.77 13.81
N PRO A 52 -2.34 9.90 13.67
CA PRO A 52 -1.29 10.27 14.60
C PRO A 52 -1.82 10.44 16.04
N PRO A 53 -1.11 9.92 17.08
CA PRO A 53 -1.55 10.02 18.48
C PRO A 53 -1.83 11.45 18.92
N GLN A 54 -1.00 12.39 18.48
CA GLN A 54 -1.12 13.82 18.78
C GLN A 54 -2.36 14.48 18.15
N LEU A 55 -2.96 13.84 17.13
CA LEU A 55 -4.20 14.29 16.50
C LEU A 55 -5.45 13.53 16.98
N SER A 56 -5.31 12.62 17.95
CA SER A 56 -6.41 11.75 18.38
C SER A 56 -7.60 12.50 19.00
N ALA A 57 -7.35 13.68 19.59
CA ALA A 57 -8.37 14.51 20.24
C ALA A 57 -9.12 15.45 19.27
N PHE A 58 -8.75 15.47 17.98
CA PHE A 58 -9.27 16.41 16.99
C PHE A 58 -10.04 15.67 15.89
N HIS A 59 -11.30 16.06 15.71
CA HIS A 59 -12.33 15.26 15.02
C HIS A 59 -12.84 15.87 13.71
N SER A 60 -12.45 17.09 13.38
CA SER A 60 -12.76 17.80 12.13
C SER A 60 -11.49 18.37 11.49
N VAL A 61 -11.55 18.72 10.21
CA VAL A 61 -10.45 19.40 9.49
C VAL A 61 -9.98 20.65 10.24
N GLY A 62 -10.91 21.53 10.62
CA GLY A 62 -10.60 22.75 11.35
C GLY A 62 -9.98 22.47 12.72
N SER A 63 -10.53 21.51 13.49
CA SER A 63 -9.98 21.15 14.80
C SER A 63 -8.55 20.61 14.71
N ARG A 64 -8.23 19.86 13.64
CA ARG A 64 -6.90 19.28 13.40
C ARG A 64 -5.91 20.33 12.92
N LEU A 65 -6.32 21.16 11.96
CA LEU A 65 -5.51 22.23 11.42
C LEU A 65 -5.07 23.18 12.55
N PHE A 66 -6.03 23.68 13.33
CA PHE A 66 -5.79 24.66 14.40
C PHE A 66 -5.46 24.03 15.77
N ARG A 67 -5.39 22.70 15.88
CA ARG A 67 -5.15 21.97 17.14
C ARG A 67 -6.08 22.40 18.30
N VAL A 68 -7.36 22.63 17.99
CA VAL A 68 -8.39 23.01 18.97
C VAL A 68 -9.48 21.95 19.06
N ARG A 69 -9.95 21.63 20.27
CA ARG A 69 -11.01 20.62 20.46
C ARG A 69 -12.33 21.03 19.82
N THR A 70 -12.65 22.32 19.89
CA THR A 70 -13.86 22.91 19.32
C THR A 70 -13.45 23.97 18.33
N TYR A 71 -13.74 23.72 17.05
CA TYR A 71 -13.46 24.66 15.98
C TYR A 71 -14.61 25.67 15.84
N HIS A 72 -14.25 26.95 15.66
CA HIS A 72 -15.20 28.04 15.44
C HIS A 72 -14.88 28.77 14.12
N ALA A 73 -15.91 29.25 13.41
CA ALA A 73 -15.71 30.00 12.17
C ALA A 73 -14.89 31.29 12.35
N ALA A 74 -14.81 31.81 13.58
CA ALA A 74 -14.02 32.99 13.93
C ALA A 74 -12.51 32.84 13.61
N TYR A 75 -11.98 31.61 13.57
CA TYR A 75 -10.59 31.35 13.16
C TYR A 75 -10.33 31.71 11.69
N LEU A 76 -11.39 31.84 10.87
CA LEU A 76 -11.32 32.18 9.45
C LEU A 76 -11.86 33.57 9.14
N ARG A 77 -12.07 34.42 10.16
CA ARG A 77 -12.70 35.74 10.01
C ARG A 77 -11.96 36.69 9.05
N ASN A 78 -10.65 36.51 8.90
CA ASN A 78 -9.79 37.36 8.09
C ASN A 78 -9.55 36.84 6.66
N LEU A 79 -10.19 35.72 6.30
CA LEU A 79 -10.07 35.17 4.94
C LEU A 79 -10.65 36.14 3.91
N ARG A 80 -9.80 36.57 2.98
CA ARG A 80 -10.15 37.42 1.84
C ARG A 80 -9.71 36.83 0.50
N ILE A 81 -8.67 36.00 0.51
CA ILE A 81 -8.09 35.35 -0.66
C ILE A 81 -8.55 33.89 -0.74
N PHE A 82 -8.86 33.43 -1.96
CA PHE A 82 -9.02 32.02 -2.26
C PHE A 82 -7.87 31.59 -3.20
N PRO A 83 -6.81 30.95 -2.67
CA PRO A 83 -5.67 30.58 -3.49
C PRO A 83 -6.04 29.42 -4.42
N ARG A 84 -5.81 29.63 -5.72
CA ARG A 84 -5.88 28.62 -6.76
C ARG A 84 -4.58 27.82 -6.75
N VAL A 85 -4.70 26.52 -6.49
CA VAL A 85 -3.57 25.60 -6.36
C VAL A 85 -3.60 24.62 -7.52
N VAL A 86 -2.55 24.61 -8.34
CA VAL A 86 -2.51 23.84 -9.58
C VAL A 86 -1.28 22.93 -9.60
N PHE A 87 -1.49 21.64 -9.76
CA PHE A 87 -0.43 20.66 -9.94
C PHE A 87 -0.27 20.31 -11.42
N ARG A 88 0.96 20.40 -11.92
CA ARG A 88 1.33 19.89 -13.25
C ARG A 88 1.84 18.46 -13.10
N ALA A 89 0.92 17.51 -13.21
CA ALA A 89 1.19 16.10 -13.01
C ALA A 89 1.80 15.48 -14.26
N HIS A 90 2.99 14.90 -14.09
CA HIS A 90 3.70 14.20 -15.14
C HIS A 90 3.39 12.71 -15.08
N SER A 91 3.06 12.13 -16.24
CA SER A 91 3.00 10.68 -16.39
C SER A 91 4.35 10.04 -16.11
N GLY A 92 4.34 8.78 -15.69
CA GLY A 92 5.57 8.04 -15.45
C GLY A 92 5.33 6.57 -15.13
N GLN A 93 6.42 5.84 -15.00
CA GLN A 93 6.42 4.45 -14.55
C GLN A 93 7.17 4.37 -13.23
N TYR A 94 6.65 3.58 -12.29
CA TYR A 94 7.29 3.34 -11.01
C TYR A 94 6.98 1.94 -10.51
N ARG A 95 7.87 1.38 -9.70
CA ARG A 95 7.66 0.09 -9.04
C ARG A 95 7.18 0.31 -7.61
N ALA A 96 6.11 -0.39 -7.24
CA ALA A 96 5.54 -0.38 -5.89
C ALA A 96 4.91 -1.73 -5.59
N CYS A 97 5.02 -2.24 -4.36
CA CYS A 97 4.41 -3.51 -3.96
C CYS A 97 4.68 -4.65 -4.97
N ASP A 98 5.95 -4.80 -5.40
CA ASP A 98 6.41 -5.77 -6.42
C ASP A 98 5.76 -5.68 -7.82
N HIS A 99 4.98 -4.63 -8.09
CA HIS A 99 4.34 -4.38 -9.38
C HIS A 99 4.90 -3.12 -10.07
N GLU A 100 4.97 -3.14 -11.40
CA GLU A 100 5.29 -1.95 -12.21
C GLU A 100 4.03 -1.20 -12.61
N PHE A 101 3.81 -0.05 -11.96
CA PHE A 101 2.70 0.84 -12.26
C PHE A 101 3.04 1.80 -13.38
N ARG A 102 2.06 2.06 -14.24
CA ARG A 102 2.09 3.15 -15.23
C ARG A 102 1.01 4.16 -14.84
N ALA A 103 1.43 5.38 -14.53
CA ALA A 103 0.53 6.45 -14.13
C ALA A 103 0.47 7.53 -15.21
N GLY A 104 -0.76 7.90 -15.58
CA GLY A 104 -1.06 8.88 -16.63
C GLY A 104 -0.95 8.30 -18.05
N ASN A 105 -1.45 9.07 -19.02
CA ASN A 105 -1.59 8.63 -20.42
C ASN A 105 -0.51 9.23 -21.35
N GLY A 106 0.66 9.61 -20.81
CA GLY A 106 1.75 10.22 -21.58
C GLY A 106 1.64 11.74 -21.77
N SER A 107 0.53 12.36 -21.38
CA SER A 107 0.34 13.82 -21.37
C SER A 107 0.48 14.40 -19.96
N VAL A 108 0.88 15.67 -19.88
CA VAL A 108 0.81 16.42 -18.61
C VAL A 108 -0.66 16.61 -18.24
N GLN A 109 -1.05 16.14 -17.06
CA GLN A 109 -2.38 16.37 -16.51
C GLN A 109 -2.32 17.58 -15.59
N ILE A 110 -3.26 18.51 -15.77
CA ILE A 110 -3.41 19.66 -14.87
C ILE A 110 -4.46 19.27 -13.83
N ILE A 111 -4.08 19.31 -12.56
CA ILE A 111 -4.98 19.08 -11.44
C ILE A 111 -5.12 20.39 -10.69
N GLU A 112 -6.33 20.93 -10.73
CA GLU A 112 -6.69 22.10 -9.95
C GLU A 112 -7.33 21.65 -8.64
N ALA A 113 -6.83 22.18 -7.53
CA ALA A 113 -7.37 21.85 -6.23
C ALA A 113 -8.72 22.54 -6.04
N ASP A 114 -9.71 21.75 -5.68
CA ASP A 114 -11.06 22.19 -5.36
C ASP A 114 -11.57 21.33 -4.19
N PRO A 115 -12.27 21.89 -3.19
CA PRO A 115 -12.82 21.08 -2.10
C PRO A 115 -13.83 20.00 -2.55
N ASP A 116 -14.42 20.17 -3.73
CA ASP A 116 -15.32 19.22 -4.41
C ASP A 116 -14.63 18.28 -5.38
N MET A 117 -13.30 18.37 -5.52
CA MET A 117 -12.54 17.49 -6.41
C MET A 117 -12.61 16.02 -5.94
N ALA A 118 -12.51 15.10 -6.89
CA ALA A 118 -12.21 13.71 -6.56
C ALA A 118 -10.81 13.62 -5.94
N PRO A 119 -10.59 12.76 -4.92
CA PRO A 119 -9.30 12.62 -4.28
C PRO A 119 -8.18 12.35 -5.30
N VAL A 120 -7.15 13.19 -5.29
CA VAL A 120 -6.01 13.05 -6.20
C VAL A 120 -5.04 12.00 -5.70
N ALA A 121 -4.52 11.16 -6.60
CA ALA A 121 -3.49 10.19 -6.25
C ALA A 121 -2.16 10.90 -5.86
N PRO A 122 -1.53 10.52 -4.73
CA PRO A 122 -0.24 11.07 -4.29
C PRO A 122 0.84 11.16 -5.38
N PHE A 123 0.92 10.19 -6.28
CA PHE A 123 1.87 10.21 -7.39
C PHE A 123 1.74 11.46 -8.26
N PHE A 124 0.51 11.94 -8.52
CA PHE A 124 0.28 13.09 -9.41
C PHE A 124 0.59 14.43 -8.75
N ILE A 125 0.60 14.49 -7.41
CA ILE A 125 0.95 15.70 -6.66
C ILE A 125 2.39 15.67 -6.10
N ARG A 126 3.23 14.73 -6.55
CA ARG A 126 4.63 14.60 -6.08
C ARG A 126 5.51 15.83 -6.33
N SER A 127 5.09 16.71 -7.24
CA SER A 127 5.79 17.94 -7.59
C SER A 127 5.09 19.15 -6.97
N ARG A 128 5.87 20.16 -6.58
CA ARG A 128 5.34 21.40 -5.99
C ARG A 128 4.23 22.02 -6.86
N PRO A 129 3.13 22.52 -6.27
CA PRO A 129 2.08 23.18 -7.01
C PRO A 129 2.45 24.61 -7.41
N GLU A 130 1.75 25.13 -8.41
CA GLU A 130 1.67 26.55 -8.73
C GLU A 130 0.51 27.15 -7.93
N ILE A 131 0.78 28.25 -7.20
CA ILE A 131 -0.21 28.92 -6.35
C ILE A 131 -0.44 30.33 -6.88
N THR A 132 -1.69 30.67 -7.19
CA THR A 132 -2.08 31.97 -7.77
C THR A 132 -3.46 32.41 -7.27
N TRP A 133 -3.84 33.67 -7.42
CA TRP A 133 -5.22 34.16 -7.19
C TRP A 133 -5.47 35.46 -7.96
N HIS A 134 -6.74 35.88 -8.07
CA HIS A 134 -7.20 36.94 -8.98
C HIS A 134 -6.60 38.34 -8.69
N GLU A 135 -6.02 38.55 -7.51
CA GLU A 135 -5.47 39.83 -7.04
C GLU A 135 -4.00 39.72 -6.61
N LEU A 136 -3.28 38.67 -7.02
CA LEU A 136 -1.86 38.53 -6.69
C LEU A 136 -1.06 39.64 -7.38
N GLN A 137 -0.80 40.72 -6.66
CA GLN A 137 0.05 41.80 -7.12
C GLN A 137 1.52 41.48 -6.82
N TYR A 138 2.42 41.79 -7.75
CA TYR A 138 3.86 41.61 -7.57
C TYR A 138 4.48 42.61 -6.57
N ASN A 139 3.70 43.50 -5.97
CA ASN A 139 4.18 44.51 -5.02
C ASN A 139 3.96 44.10 -3.55
N GLU A 140 3.18 43.04 -3.30
CA GLU A 140 2.90 42.51 -1.97
C GLU A 140 3.72 41.23 -1.73
N GLU A 141 4.03 40.97 -0.47
CA GLU A 141 4.75 39.77 -0.05
C GLU A 141 3.88 38.93 0.89
N PHE A 142 3.95 37.62 0.72
CA PHE A 142 3.13 36.66 1.44
C PHE A 142 3.97 35.51 1.98
N THR A 143 3.49 34.91 3.06
CA THR A 143 3.98 33.63 3.56
C THR A 143 2.96 32.54 3.22
N ILE A 144 3.39 31.46 2.60
CA ILE A 144 2.51 30.36 2.19
C ILE A 144 2.99 29.09 2.86
N ALA A 145 2.07 28.38 3.51
CA ALA A 145 2.32 27.06 4.06
C ALA A 145 1.35 26.03 3.46
N ILE A 146 1.83 24.82 3.22
CA ILE A 146 1.00 23.66 2.89
C ILE A 146 1.13 22.69 4.05
N ILE A 147 0.00 22.28 4.62
CA ILE A 147 -0.06 21.48 5.84
C ILE A 147 -0.89 20.23 5.54
N ASP A 148 -0.33 19.07 5.81
CA ASP A 148 -1.08 17.82 5.80
C ASP A 148 -1.94 17.74 7.06
N VAL A 149 -3.25 17.91 6.92
CA VAL A 149 -4.15 18.03 8.07
C VAL A 149 -4.40 16.67 8.74
N GLY A 150 -4.35 15.57 7.98
CA GLY A 150 -4.60 14.25 8.57
C GLY A 150 -3.39 13.65 9.27
N PHE A 151 -2.18 14.00 8.84
CA PHE A 151 -0.93 13.59 9.49
C PHE A 151 -0.36 14.65 10.43
N GLY A 152 -0.80 15.91 10.31
CA GLY A 152 -0.37 17.00 11.18
C GLY A 152 1.04 17.48 10.88
N SER A 153 1.51 17.32 9.64
CA SER A 153 2.86 17.66 9.22
C SER A 153 2.86 18.85 8.26
N LEU A 154 3.92 19.64 8.29
CA LEU A 154 4.21 20.70 7.34
C LEU A 154 4.73 20.07 6.05
N SER A 155 4.01 20.28 4.95
CA SER A 155 4.39 19.80 3.62
C SER A 155 5.18 20.83 2.82
N TYR A 156 5.00 22.13 3.07
CA TYR A 156 5.74 23.18 2.37
C TYR A 156 5.67 24.49 3.14
N LEU A 157 6.73 25.29 3.12
CA LEU A 157 6.71 26.63 3.68
C LEU A 157 7.62 27.58 2.90
N ILE A 158 7.04 28.68 2.46
CA ILE A 158 7.75 29.78 1.79
C ILE A 158 7.36 31.13 2.37
N THR A 159 8.28 32.08 2.25
CA THR A 159 8.06 33.49 2.62
C THR A 159 8.59 34.42 1.52
N GLY A 160 8.17 35.69 1.52
CA GLY A 160 8.54 36.66 0.49
C GLY A 160 7.91 36.37 -0.88
N PHE A 161 6.85 35.56 -0.94
CA PHE A 161 6.17 35.20 -2.19
C PHE A 161 5.36 36.40 -2.73
N PRO A 162 5.37 36.71 -4.05
CA PRO A 162 6.01 35.96 -5.12
C PRO A 162 7.43 36.44 -5.50
N ARG A 163 7.89 37.61 -5.03
CA ARG A 163 9.14 38.24 -5.49
C ARG A 163 10.40 37.61 -4.88
N GLN A 164 10.59 37.77 -3.57
CA GLN A 164 11.78 37.33 -2.85
C GLN A 164 11.52 35.98 -2.18
N THR A 165 10.98 35.04 -2.95
CA THR A 165 10.53 33.75 -2.41
C THR A 165 11.70 32.99 -1.80
N ARG A 166 11.67 32.79 -0.48
CA ARG A 166 12.60 31.95 0.27
C ARG A 166 11.89 30.70 0.74
N VAL A 167 12.49 29.54 0.44
CA VAL A 167 11.97 28.23 0.89
C VAL A 167 12.52 27.95 2.28
N LEU A 168 11.61 27.87 3.25
CA LEU A 168 11.93 27.51 4.64
C LEU A 168 11.75 26.01 4.88
N HIS A 169 10.81 25.38 4.17
CA HIS A 169 10.62 23.94 4.16
C HIS A 169 10.30 23.48 2.73
N ASN A 170 11.05 22.50 2.22
CA ASN A 170 10.87 21.97 0.87
C ASN A 170 9.54 21.26 0.71
N TYR A 171 9.02 21.20 -0.51
CA TYR A 171 7.74 20.56 -0.77
C TYR A 171 7.87 19.03 -0.60
N GLU A 172 7.09 18.48 0.32
CA GLU A 172 6.87 17.05 0.50
C GLU A 172 5.38 16.72 0.23
N PRO A 173 5.08 15.80 -0.70
CA PRO A 173 3.70 15.43 -0.99
C PRO A 173 3.08 14.65 0.16
N SER A 174 1.75 14.73 0.29
CA SER A 174 1.03 13.84 1.21
C SER A 174 1.11 12.40 0.71
N GLU A 175 1.75 11.54 1.50
CA GLU A 175 1.88 10.11 1.23
C GLU A 175 0.76 9.33 1.93
N ASN A 176 -0.49 9.70 1.66
CA ASN A 176 -1.62 9.03 2.27
C ASN A 176 -1.71 7.56 1.83
N PHE A 177 -1.41 6.65 2.76
CA PHE A 177 -1.46 5.21 2.57
C PHE A 177 -2.79 4.59 2.99
N ARG A 178 -3.71 5.39 3.54
CA ARG A 178 -5.03 4.93 4.03
C ARG A 178 -6.04 4.96 2.89
N PRO A 179 -7.03 4.06 2.86
CA PRO A 179 -8.07 4.10 1.84
C PRO A 179 -8.91 5.39 1.90
N GLU A 180 -9.08 5.95 3.09
CA GLU A 180 -9.83 7.19 3.29
C GLU A 180 -9.07 8.43 2.81
N PRO A 181 -9.74 9.41 2.17
CA PRO A 181 -9.11 10.64 1.70
C PRO A 181 -8.51 11.49 2.83
N ASN A 182 -7.45 12.21 2.48
CA ASN A 182 -6.68 13.07 3.36
C ASN A 182 -6.66 14.52 2.85
N PRO A 183 -7.11 15.52 3.63
CA PRO A 183 -6.99 16.92 3.26
C PRO A 183 -5.58 17.46 3.50
N MET A 184 -5.05 18.17 2.51
CA MET A 184 -3.96 19.12 2.70
C MET A 184 -4.52 20.55 2.66
N ALA A 185 -4.15 21.38 3.63
CA ALA A 185 -4.52 22.79 3.68
C ALA A 185 -3.42 23.67 3.10
N VAL A 186 -3.78 24.55 2.17
CA VAL A 186 -2.90 25.61 1.66
C VAL A 186 -3.32 26.91 2.33
N VAL A 187 -2.47 27.43 3.21
CA VAL A 187 -2.70 28.66 3.96
C VAL A 187 -1.81 29.77 3.45
N VAL A 188 -2.38 30.97 3.37
CA VAL A 188 -1.69 32.19 2.95
C VAL A 188 -1.78 33.20 4.08
N PHE A 189 -0.63 33.64 4.55
CA PHE A 189 -0.47 34.70 5.51
C PHE A 189 -0.01 35.99 4.83
N GLY A 190 -0.36 37.13 5.43
CA GLY A 190 0.21 38.43 5.08
C GLY A 190 1.73 38.49 5.22
N ALA A 191 2.29 39.66 4.88
CA ALA A 191 3.72 39.91 4.99
C ALA A 191 4.16 39.82 6.47
N SER A 192 5.17 39.00 6.75
CA SER A 192 5.84 39.00 8.05
C SER A 192 7.14 39.78 7.94
N ASN A 193 7.34 40.76 8.82
CA ASN A 193 8.60 41.49 8.92
C ASN A 193 9.63 40.78 9.81
N ILE A 194 9.28 39.60 10.34
CA ILE A 194 10.09 38.85 11.31
C ILE A 194 10.65 37.60 10.62
N ALA A 195 11.87 37.21 11.00
CA ALA A 195 12.42 35.92 10.59
C ALA A 195 11.58 34.79 11.19
N LEU A 196 10.86 34.07 10.33
CA LEU A 196 9.92 33.03 10.76
C LEU A 196 10.64 31.88 11.49
N LYS A 197 10.12 31.53 12.66
CA LYS A 197 10.54 30.37 13.45
C LYS A 197 9.68 29.17 13.08
N VAL A 198 10.34 28.06 12.79
CA VAL A 198 9.72 26.79 12.43
C VAL A 198 10.29 25.72 13.37
N ASP A 199 9.43 25.17 14.23
CA ASP A 199 9.83 24.18 15.23
C ASP A 199 9.90 22.77 14.63
N SER A 200 8.76 22.08 14.57
CA SER A 200 8.67 20.68 14.15
C SER A 200 7.82 20.54 12.89
N PRO A 201 8.43 20.19 11.74
CA PRO A 201 7.68 19.88 10.52
C PRO A 201 6.80 18.63 10.65
N ASP A 202 7.20 17.63 11.44
CA ASP A 202 6.45 16.36 11.56
C ASP A 202 5.24 16.45 12.52
N ASP A 203 5.26 17.41 13.46
CA ASP A 203 4.12 17.75 14.32
C ASP A 203 3.86 19.25 14.28
N PHE A 204 3.44 19.71 13.10
CA PHE A 204 3.18 21.11 12.85
C PHE A 204 1.84 21.55 13.46
N ASP A 205 1.91 22.60 14.28
CA ASP A 205 0.76 23.29 14.86
C ASP A 205 0.70 24.71 14.30
N ILE A 206 -0.27 24.97 13.43
CA ILE A 206 -0.45 26.28 12.80
C ILE A 206 -0.78 27.36 13.83
N SER A 207 -1.52 27.03 14.90
CA SER A 207 -1.94 28.00 15.91
C SER A 207 -0.73 28.46 16.71
N LYS A 208 0.14 27.52 17.09
CA LYS A 208 1.43 27.84 17.72
C LYS A 208 2.31 28.65 16.78
N PHE A 209 2.45 28.22 15.52
CA PHE A 209 3.22 28.94 14.50
C PHE A 209 2.72 30.38 14.30
N MET A 210 1.39 30.59 14.27
CA MET A 210 0.80 31.91 14.12
C MET A 210 1.11 32.82 15.31
N LEU A 211 1.05 32.29 16.54
CA LEU A 211 1.35 33.06 17.75
C LEU A 211 2.84 33.40 17.86
N GLU A 212 3.73 32.48 17.53
CA GLU A 212 5.18 32.67 17.64
C GLU A 212 5.75 33.63 16.59
N ASN A 213 5.04 33.80 15.48
CA ASN A 213 5.46 34.60 14.33
C ASN A 213 4.60 35.86 14.11
N ASP A 214 3.70 36.18 15.05
CA ASP A 214 2.80 37.33 14.98
C ASP A 214 1.93 37.35 13.71
N LEU A 215 1.43 36.16 13.32
CA LEU A 215 0.58 35.94 12.14
C LEU A 215 -0.89 35.66 12.50
N ALA A 216 -1.27 35.85 13.76
CA ALA A 216 -2.58 35.45 14.28
C ALA A 216 -3.75 36.11 13.52
N ASP A 217 -3.61 37.40 13.20
CA ASP A 217 -4.61 38.15 12.43
C ASP A 217 -4.33 38.16 10.91
N ASP A 218 -3.21 37.58 10.48
CA ASP A 218 -2.76 37.64 9.09
C ASP A 218 -3.07 36.39 8.27
N LEU A 219 -3.82 35.42 8.81
CA LEU A 219 -4.36 34.32 8.00
C LEU A 219 -5.44 34.85 7.05
N ILE A 220 -5.05 35.11 5.80
CA ILE A 220 -5.86 35.82 4.81
C ILE A 220 -6.32 34.95 3.64
N GLY A 221 -5.74 33.76 3.46
CA GLY A 221 -6.15 32.83 2.42
C GLY A 221 -6.08 31.38 2.86
N LEU A 222 -7.01 30.57 2.36
CA LEU A 222 -7.11 29.16 2.68
C LEU A 222 -7.75 28.39 1.51
N SER A 223 -7.14 27.28 1.13
CA SER A 223 -7.67 26.31 0.16
C SER A 223 -7.35 24.89 0.60
N LEU A 224 -7.99 23.90 -0.01
CA LEU A 224 -7.84 22.49 0.31
C LEU A 224 -7.50 21.68 -0.93
N VAL A 225 -6.61 20.72 -0.77
CA VAL A 225 -6.32 19.67 -1.74
C VAL A 225 -6.76 18.34 -1.14
N ILE A 226 -7.63 17.61 -1.83
CA ILE A 226 -8.14 16.32 -1.37
C ILE A 226 -7.24 15.22 -1.91
N VAL A 227 -6.50 14.54 -1.06
CA VAL A 227 -5.52 13.52 -1.46
C VAL A 227 -6.06 12.12 -1.17
N GLY A 228 -6.14 11.28 -2.19
CA GLY A 228 -6.52 9.87 -2.06
C GLY A 228 -5.36 9.00 -1.60
N SER A 229 -5.36 7.74 -2.00
CA SER A 229 -4.23 6.82 -1.81
C SER A 229 -3.88 6.13 -3.11
N ASP A 230 -2.62 5.77 -3.26
CA ASP A 230 -2.13 5.00 -4.38
C ASP A 230 -0.96 4.09 -3.96
N ALA A 231 -0.55 3.21 -4.87
CA ALA A 231 0.58 2.32 -4.64
C ALA A 231 1.90 3.07 -4.38
N PHE A 232 2.05 4.28 -4.91
CA PHE A 232 3.25 5.09 -4.70
C PHE A 232 3.40 5.52 -3.23
N ALA A 233 2.35 6.09 -2.64
CA ALA A 233 2.35 6.47 -1.24
C ALA A 233 2.51 5.26 -0.31
N ILE A 234 1.80 4.16 -0.59
CA ILE A 234 1.91 2.92 0.18
C ILE A 234 3.35 2.39 0.17
N GLU A 235 3.99 2.33 -1.00
CA GLU A 235 5.36 1.84 -1.10
C GLU A 235 6.36 2.76 -0.39
N ARG A 236 6.22 4.08 -0.50
CA ARG A 236 7.12 5.01 0.20
C ARG A 236 7.05 4.83 1.71
N GLN A 237 5.85 4.63 2.26
CA GLN A 237 5.67 4.35 3.69
C GLN A 237 6.22 2.98 4.08
N ARG A 238 6.08 1.97 3.22
CA ARG A 238 6.67 0.64 3.40
C ARG A 238 8.19 0.69 3.43
N LEU A 239 8.81 1.42 2.50
CA LEU A 239 10.27 1.57 2.38
C LEU A 239 10.87 2.39 3.53
N ARG A 240 10.16 3.43 4.01
CA ARG A 240 10.52 4.17 5.24
C ARG A 240 10.39 3.34 6.50
N GLY A 241 9.67 2.23 6.39
CA GLY A 241 9.49 1.33 7.49
C GLY A 241 8.41 1.77 8.49
N ASN A 242 7.41 2.51 8.02
CA ASN A 242 6.26 2.91 8.83
C ASN A 242 5.16 1.84 8.79
N ILE A 243 4.33 1.86 7.77
CA ILE A 243 3.16 0.99 7.62
C ILE A 243 3.20 0.33 6.25
N ASP A 244 2.86 -0.97 6.20
CA ASP A 244 2.68 -1.71 4.97
C ASP A 244 1.19 -1.88 4.70
N ASN A 245 0.70 -1.26 3.62
CA ASN A 245 -0.67 -1.41 3.13
C ASN A 245 -0.74 -2.02 1.73
N CYS A 246 0.30 -2.68 1.24
CA CYS A 246 0.30 -3.29 -0.10
C CYS A 246 -0.80 -4.35 -0.26
N HIS A 247 -1.18 -5.02 0.82
CA HIS A 247 -2.25 -6.01 0.84
C HIS A 247 -3.63 -5.43 0.48
N SER A 248 -3.89 -4.13 0.70
CA SER A 248 -5.14 -3.48 0.28
C SER A 248 -5.31 -3.43 -1.25
N LEU A 249 -4.21 -3.27 -1.99
CA LEU A 249 -4.18 -3.32 -3.45
C LEU A 249 -4.54 -4.72 -3.94
N LEU A 250 -4.00 -5.74 -3.26
CA LEU A 250 -4.28 -7.14 -3.53
C LEU A 250 -5.76 -7.48 -3.30
N ARG A 251 -6.30 -7.07 -2.14
CA ARG A 251 -7.71 -7.24 -1.79
C ARG A 251 -8.61 -6.62 -2.85
N SER A 252 -8.31 -5.38 -3.26
CA SER A 252 -9.05 -4.68 -4.32
C SER A 252 -9.00 -5.42 -5.66
N LYS A 253 -7.84 -5.99 -6.03
CA LYS A 253 -7.68 -6.80 -7.25
C LYS A 253 -8.51 -8.08 -7.18
N LEU A 254 -8.45 -8.82 -6.08
CA LEU A 254 -9.16 -10.09 -5.91
C LEU A 254 -10.67 -9.94 -5.90
N ILE A 255 -11.19 -8.85 -5.32
CA ILE A 255 -12.63 -8.54 -5.32
C ILE A 255 -13.13 -8.29 -6.75
N ARG A 256 -12.35 -7.57 -7.56
CA ARG A 256 -12.76 -7.18 -8.93
C ARG A 256 -12.52 -8.28 -9.95
N HIS A 257 -11.36 -8.94 -9.86
CA HIS A 257 -10.85 -9.88 -10.87
C HIS A 257 -10.09 -11.04 -10.21
N PRO A 258 -10.80 -11.99 -9.55
CA PRO A 258 -10.15 -13.16 -8.99
C PRO A 258 -9.58 -14.04 -10.11
N PRO A 259 -8.31 -14.48 -10.04
CA PRO A 259 -7.67 -15.26 -11.11
C PRO A 259 -8.13 -16.72 -11.13
N ALA A 260 -8.76 -17.21 -10.05
CA ALA A 260 -9.37 -18.53 -9.98
C ALA A 260 -10.52 -18.57 -8.95
N LEU A 261 -11.43 -19.53 -9.11
CA LEU A 261 -12.56 -19.73 -8.20
C LEU A 261 -12.12 -20.02 -6.77
N ALA A 262 -11.07 -20.81 -6.57
CA ALA A 262 -10.53 -21.11 -5.23
C ALA A 262 -10.08 -19.84 -4.48
N LEU A 263 -9.65 -18.82 -5.21
CA LEU A 263 -9.17 -17.55 -4.64
C LEU A 263 -10.30 -16.56 -4.37
N SER A 264 -11.45 -16.71 -5.04
CA SER A 264 -12.63 -15.86 -4.84
C SER A 264 -13.34 -16.08 -3.49
N ARG A 265 -13.15 -17.25 -2.85
CA ARG A 265 -13.81 -17.64 -1.59
C ARG A 265 -13.01 -17.33 -0.33
N LEU A 266 -11.87 -16.65 -0.50
CA LEU A 266 -10.98 -16.35 0.61
C LEU A 266 -11.57 -15.24 1.49
N PRO A 267 -11.35 -15.30 2.81
CA PRO A 267 -11.67 -14.21 3.72
C PRO A 267 -10.61 -13.12 3.57
N LEU A 268 -10.81 -12.25 2.58
CA LEU A 268 -9.87 -11.19 2.21
C LEU A 268 -9.73 -10.10 3.27
N ASP A 269 -10.67 -10.02 4.21
CA ASP A 269 -10.65 -9.15 5.39
C ASP A 269 -9.59 -9.56 6.41
N GLU A 270 -9.08 -10.80 6.36
CA GLU A 270 -7.99 -11.25 7.24
C GLU A 270 -6.60 -10.84 6.74
N LEU A 271 -6.48 -10.51 5.44
CA LEU A 271 -5.21 -10.08 4.82
C LEU A 271 -4.71 -8.81 5.49
N ASN A 272 -3.49 -8.84 6.00
CA ASN A 272 -2.88 -7.71 6.70
C ASN A 272 -1.36 -7.61 6.50
N SER A 273 -0.82 -8.35 5.52
CA SER A 273 0.61 -8.39 5.23
C SER A 273 0.85 -8.68 3.75
N TRP A 274 1.97 -8.19 3.23
CA TRP A 274 2.41 -8.46 1.87
C TRP A 274 3.30 -9.71 1.81
N LEU A 275 3.13 -10.51 0.75
CA LEU A 275 3.95 -11.69 0.48
C LEU A 275 4.80 -11.44 -0.77
N THR A 276 6.10 -11.33 -0.59
CA THR A 276 7.04 -11.25 -1.70
C THR A 276 7.52 -12.66 -2.02
N VAL A 277 7.33 -13.05 -3.29
CA VAL A 277 7.75 -14.35 -3.80
C VAL A 277 8.66 -14.11 -4.99
N SER A 278 9.80 -14.79 -5.03
CA SER A 278 10.75 -14.66 -6.13
C SER A 278 11.34 -15.99 -6.56
N VAL A 279 11.62 -16.13 -7.84
CA VAL A 279 12.24 -17.32 -8.44
C VAL A 279 13.47 -16.95 -9.24
N LYS A 280 14.38 -17.92 -9.33
CA LYS A 280 15.57 -17.81 -10.18
C LYS A 280 15.24 -18.33 -11.57
N GLN A 281 15.22 -17.43 -12.54
CA GLN A 281 15.08 -17.77 -13.94
C GLN A 281 16.48 -17.97 -14.56
N ARG A 282 16.68 -19.11 -15.21
CA ARG A 282 17.90 -19.41 -15.96
C ARG A 282 17.79 -18.91 -17.40
N PRO A 283 18.87 -18.38 -17.99
CA PRO A 283 18.87 -17.97 -19.38
C PRO A 283 18.80 -19.22 -20.26
N LEU A 284 18.02 -19.12 -21.33
CA LEU A 284 17.93 -20.16 -22.35
C LEU A 284 18.05 -19.48 -23.70
N ASP A 285 19.00 -19.90 -24.54
CA ASP A 285 19.07 -19.50 -25.94
C ASP A 285 19.34 -20.76 -26.77
N VAL A 286 18.27 -21.35 -27.29
CA VAL A 286 18.33 -22.62 -28.03
C VAL A 286 17.45 -22.54 -29.27
N ASN A 287 17.85 -23.26 -30.31
CA ASN A 287 17.00 -23.47 -31.48
C ASN A 287 16.21 -24.76 -31.28
N VAL A 288 14.89 -24.65 -31.20
CA VAL A 288 13.97 -25.79 -31.16
C VAL A 288 13.24 -25.81 -32.49
N CYS A 289 13.46 -26.87 -33.29
CA CYS A 289 13.00 -26.94 -34.68
C CYS A 289 13.47 -25.71 -35.49
N CYS A 290 12.54 -24.92 -36.04
CA CYS A 290 12.82 -23.71 -36.82
C CYS A 290 12.67 -22.41 -36.02
N GLN A 291 12.48 -22.49 -34.69
CA GLN A 291 12.30 -21.32 -33.83
C GLN A 291 13.46 -21.18 -32.86
N ARG A 292 13.98 -19.96 -32.74
CA ARG A 292 14.96 -19.60 -31.72
C ARG A 292 14.22 -19.19 -30.45
N VAL A 293 14.38 -19.98 -29.40
CA VAL A 293 13.79 -19.75 -28.09
C VAL A 293 14.80 -19.01 -27.23
N ARG A 294 14.45 -17.78 -26.85
CA ARG A 294 15.25 -16.95 -25.95
C ARG A 294 14.47 -16.62 -24.68
N GLN A 295 15.00 -17.03 -23.54
CA GLN A 295 14.63 -16.48 -22.24
C GLN A 295 15.76 -15.56 -21.80
N ASN A 296 15.50 -14.25 -21.87
CA ASN A 296 16.47 -13.23 -21.51
C ASN A 296 16.54 -13.11 -19.98
N CYS A 297 17.74 -13.25 -19.42
CA CYS A 297 18.03 -12.80 -18.05
C CYS A 297 18.32 -11.31 -18.05
N VAL A 298 17.54 -10.51 -17.32
CA VAL A 298 17.84 -9.09 -17.07
C VAL A 298 18.69 -8.99 -15.81
N SER A 299 19.94 -9.46 -15.89
CA SER A 299 20.95 -9.17 -14.87
C SER A 299 22.32 -9.12 -15.53
N PHE A 300 22.99 -7.97 -15.46
CA PHE A 300 24.34 -7.77 -16.00
C PHE A 300 25.44 -8.36 -15.11
N ILE A 301 25.10 -8.92 -13.93
CA ILE A 301 26.05 -9.32 -12.87
C ILE A 301 25.94 -10.83 -12.57
N SER A 302 24.84 -11.50 -12.91
CA SER A 302 24.59 -12.91 -12.61
C SER A 302 24.05 -13.68 -13.81
N SER A 303 24.46 -14.94 -13.94
CA SER A 303 23.93 -15.90 -14.92
C SER A 303 22.49 -16.38 -14.60
N GLU A 304 21.84 -15.79 -13.60
CA GLU A 304 20.46 -16.06 -13.17
C GLU A 304 19.75 -14.71 -12.94
N ALA A 305 18.54 -14.55 -13.46
CA ALA A 305 17.69 -13.39 -13.17
C ALA A 305 16.69 -13.74 -12.07
N ILE A 306 16.51 -12.83 -11.11
CA ILE A 306 15.48 -12.98 -10.06
C ILE A 306 14.20 -12.34 -10.59
N VAL A 307 13.14 -13.15 -10.70
CA VAL A 307 11.81 -12.71 -11.11
C VAL A 307 10.89 -12.75 -9.90
N TYR A 308 10.19 -11.65 -9.67
CA TYR A 308 9.22 -11.52 -8.58
C TYR A 308 7.82 -11.88 -9.06
N PHE A 309 7.02 -12.45 -8.18
CA PHE A 309 5.60 -12.66 -8.45
C PHE A 309 4.92 -11.31 -8.44
N ASP A 310 4.16 -11.05 -9.49
CA ASP A 310 3.37 -9.84 -9.65
C ASP A 310 1.87 -10.19 -9.63
N PRO A 311 1.26 -10.31 -8.44
CA PRO A 311 -0.15 -10.64 -8.34
C PRO A 311 -1.06 -9.47 -8.73
N LEU A 312 -0.56 -8.24 -8.82
CA LEU A 312 -1.38 -7.09 -9.24
C LEU A 312 -1.50 -7.03 -10.78
N GLY A 313 -0.45 -7.46 -11.46
CA GLY A 313 -0.37 -7.59 -12.92
C GLY A 313 -1.05 -8.85 -13.47
N ALA A 314 -0.78 -9.11 -14.74
CA ALA A 314 -1.19 -10.32 -15.47
C ALA A 314 0.04 -11.09 -15.97
N ALA A 315 1.17 -10.94 -15.28
CA ALA A 315 2.42 -11.57 -15.67
C ALA A 315 2.30 -13.10 -15.61
N THR A 316 2.84 -13.74 -16.64
CA THR A 316 3.00 -15.20 -16.72
C THR A 316 4.46 -15.58 -16.62
N ILE A 317 4.75 -16.75 -16.08
CA ILE A 317 6.11 -17.28 -15.98
C ILE A 317 6.20 -18.69 -16.54
N SER A 318 7.36 -19.02 -17.10
CA SER A 318 7.66 -20.36 -17.60
C SER A 318 7.72 -21.36 -16.45
N ALA A 319 7.09 -22.53 -16.64
CA ALA A 319 7.22 -23.68 -15.74
C ALA A 319 8.69 -24.09 -15.50
N LEU A 320 9.59 -23.79 -16.44
CA LEU A 320 11.03 -24.02 -16.28
C LEU A 320 11.62 -23.28 -15.07
N SER A 321 11.09 -22.10 -14.75
CA SER A 321 11.54 -21.28 -13.61
C SER A 321 10.98 -21.79 -12.27
N MET A 322 10.05 -22.74 -12.30
CA MET A 322 9.39 -23.34 -11.13
C MET A 322 9.90 -24.75 -10.82
N LEU A 323 10.97 -25.20 -11.46
CA LEU A 323 11.58 -26.51 -11.13
C LEU A 323 12.19 -26.53 -9.72
N GLN A 324 12.53 -25.36 -9.18
CA GLN A 324 13.03 -25.18 -7.82
C GLN A 324 12.01 -24.41 -7.00
N PRO A 325 11.92 -24.65 -5.67
CA PRO A 325 11.01 -23.93 -4.82
C PRO A 325 11.29 -22.42 -4.86
N PRO A 326 10.25 -21.58 -4.94
CA PRO A 326 10.41 -20.14 -4.89
C PRO A 326 10.94 -19.70 -3.52
N THR A 327 11.68 -18.60 -3.50
CA THR A 327 11.99 -17.90 -2.26
C THR A 327 10.76 -17.10 -1.83
N VAL A 328 10.31 -17.31 -0.60
CA VAL A 328 9.12 -16.68 -0.04
C VAL A 328 9.54 -15.93 1.21
N ASN A 329 9.20 -14.64 1.26
CA ASN A 329 9.36 -13.84 2.47
C ASN A 329 8.20 -12.87 2.64
N SER A 330 7.96 -12.49 3.89
CA SER A 330 6.99 -11.46 4.25
C SER A 330 7.69 -10.48 5.17
N ALA A 331 8.22 -9.41 4.59
CA ALA A 331 8.75 -8.31 5.35
C ALA A 331 7.58 -7.55 6.00
N ARG A 332 7.50 -7.62 7.34
CA ARG A 332 6.57 -6.85 8.20
C ARG A 332 5.14 -7.37 8.26
N ILE A 333 4.91 -8.15 9.31
CA ILE A 333 3.62 -8.23 9.97
C ILE A 333 3.60 -7.05 10.95
N PRO A 334 2.72 -6.04 10.76
CA PRO A 334 2.80 -4.82 11.55
C PRO A 334 2.75 -5.11 13.04
N ILE A 335 3.57 -4.35 13.77
CA ILE A 335 3.45 -4.13 15.20
C ILE A 335 2.03 -3.62 15.43
N GLU A 336 1.28 -4.29 16.30
CA GLU A 336 0.02 -3.78 16.84
C GLU A 336 0.32 -2.39 17.46
N SER A 337 0.05 -1.33 16.70
CA SER A 337 0.15 0.04 17.20
C SER A 337 -1.07 0.34 18.07
N PRO A 338 -0.91 1.23 19.06
CA PRO A 338 -1.64 1.19 20.30
C PRO A 338 -3.09 1.58 20.06
N SER A 339 -3.99 0.61 20.22
CA SER A 339 -5.34 0.95 20.66
C SER A 339 -5.22 1.74 21.97
N TYR A 340 -6.07 2.74 22.11
CA TYR A 340 -6.19 3.76 23.17
C TYR A 340 -6.29 3.21 24.61
N VAL A 341 -6.02 1.92 24.86
CA VAL A 341 -6.40 1.19 26.08
C VAL A 341 -5.28 0.35 26.70
N SER A 342 -4.00 0.40 26.28
CA SER A 342 -3.01 -0.52 26.87
C SER A 342 -1.57 0.01 27.02
N TYR A 343 -1.40 1.03 27.85
CA TYR A 343 -0.07 1.45 28.34
C TYR A 343 0.60 0.37 29.22
N HIS A 344 -0.15 -0.55 29.82
CA HIS A 344 0.39 -1.63 30.67
C HIS A 344 0.75 -2.94 29.96
N ARG A 345 0.62 -3.06 28.62
CA ARG A 345 0.96 -4.30 27.87
C ARG A 345 2.18 -4.20 26.95
N GLN A 346 2.84 -3.05 26.85
CA GLN A 346 3.93 -2.83 25.89
C GLN A 346 5.18 -3.69 26.14
N ALA A 347 5.46 -4.05 27.40
CA ALA A 347 6.56 -4.97 27.70
C ALA A 347 6.27 -6.46 27.37
N ARG A 348 5.02 -6.83 27.07
CA ARG A 348 4.63 -8.21 26.70
C ARG A 348 4.45 -8.41 25.19
N THR A 349 4.16 -7.37 24.42
CA THR A 349 3.88 -7.47 22.97
C THR A 349 5.14 -7.62 22.11
N GLN A 350 6.27 -7.04 22.52
CA GLN A 350 7.57 -7.32 21.88
C GLN A 350 8.01 -8.79 22.05
N ILE A 351 7.69 -9.40 23.20
CA ILE A 351 7.93 -10.83 23.45
C ILE A 351 6.98 -11.70 22.61
N ALA A 352 5.73 -11.28 22.42
CA ALA A 352 4.72 -12.05 21.69
C ALA A 352 4.89 -12.10 20.16
N LEU A 353 5.69 -11.21 19.55
CA LEU A 353 6.07 -11.31 18.14
C LEU A 353 7.13 -12.40 17.90
N LEU A 354 7.92 -12.75 18.94
CA LEU A 354 8.96 -13.78 18.87
C LEU A 354 8.38 -15.20 18.79
N ASP A 355 7.19 -15.42 19.35
CA ASP A 355 6.55 -16.75 19.43
C ASP A 355 5.46 -17.00 18.36
N LYS A 356 5.22 -16.06 17.44
CA LYS A 356 4.23 -16.26 16.38
C LYS A 356 4.75 -17.24 15.34
N LEU A 357 3.99 -18.30 15.11
CA LEU A 357 4.25 -19.31 14.11
C LEU A 357 3.35 -19.11 12.89
N TYR A 358 3.89 -19.43 11.72
CA TYR A 358 3.20 -19.32 10.44
C TYR A 358 3.25 -20.64 9.68
N SER A 359 2.27 -20.85 8.81
CA SER A 359 2.34 -21.90 7.79
C SER A 359 2.29 -21.31 6.40
N LEU A 360 3.16 -21.81 5.53
CA LEU A 360 3.14 -21.60 4.10
C LEU A 360 2.43 -22.77 3.42
N VAL A 361 1.46 -22.46 2.57
CA VAL A 361 0.75 -23.44 1.74
C VAL A 361 0.74 -22.96 0.30
N ALA A 362 1.16 -23.80 -0.64
CA ALA A 362 1.07 -23.54 -2.07
C ALA A 362 0.09 -24.52 -2.73
N ILE A 363 -0.85 -24.00 -3.51
CA ILE A 363 -1.84 -24.80 -4.25
C ILE A 363 -1.94 -24.36 -5.71
N ASP A 364 -2.40 -25.26 -6.56
CA ASP A 364 -2.97 -24.91 -7.86
C ASP A 364 -4.35 -24.27 -7.65
N GLY A 365 -4.54 -23.06 -8.16
CA GLY A 365 -5.80 -22.33 -8.06
C GLY A 365 -6.95 -22.96 -8.86
N THR A 366 -6.66 -23.84 -9.83
CA THR A 366 -7.65 -24.53 -10.66
C THR A 366 -8.11 -25.82 -10.01
N THR A 367 -7.17 -26.69 -9.64
CA THR A 367 -7.48 -28.03 -9.08
C THR A 367 -7.52 -28.06 -7.56
N SER A 368 -7.05 -27.01 -6.88
CA SER A 368 -6.82 -26.96 -5.42
C SER A 368 -5.80 -27.99 -4.90
N MET A 369 -5.04 -28.62 -5.78
CA MET A 369 -4.01 -29.59 -5.40
C MET A 369 -2.90 -28.93 -4.57
N LEU A 370 -2.43 -29.62 -3.52
CA LEU A 370 -1.33 -29.17 -2.68
C LEU A 370 0.06 -29.40 -3.33
N HIS A 371 0.78 -28.33 -3.59
CA HIS A 371 2.15 -28.38 -4.14
C HIS A 371 3.23 -28.28 -3.06
N TRP A 372 3.02 -27.49 -2.02
CA TRP A 372 4.03 -27.28 -0.98
C TRP A 372 3.37 -26.91 0.36
N MET A 373 3.88 -27.46 1.46
CA MET A 373 3.43 -27.11 2.80
C MET A 373 4.60 -27.08 3.79
N VAL A 374 4.79 -25.94 4.42
CA VAL A 374 5.71 -25.75 5.53
C VAL A 374 4.93 -25.17 6.70
N VAL A 375 5.10 -25.73 7.88
CA VAL A 375 4.41 -25.29 9.11
C VAL A 375 5.42 -24.91 10.16
N ASP A 376 4.96 -24.16 11.16
CA ASP A 376 5.73 -23.77 12.33
C ASP A 376 6.94 -22.91 11.94
N ILE A 377 6.73 -22.03 10.94
CA ILE A 377 7.71 -21.04 10.48
C ILE A 377 7.74 -19.91 11.52
N PRO A 378 8.87 -19.66 12.20
CA PRO A 378 8.98 -18.52 13.10
C PRO A 378 8.84 -17.19 12.36
N ALA A 379 8.23 -16.19 13.01
CA ALA A 379 8.05 -14.85 12.43
C ALA A 379 9.37 -14.22 11.94
N GLN A 380 10.45 -14.41 12.69
CA GLN A 380 11.78 -13.89 12.36
C GLN A 380 12.34 -14.53 11.09
N GLU A 381 12.15 -15.84 10.94
CA GLU A 381 12.63 -16.56 9.76
C GLU A 381 11.85 -16.13 8.53
N LEU A 382 10.51 -16.02 8.63
CA LEU A 382 9.63 -15.62 7.52
C LEU A 382 10.01 -14.26 6.87
N ALA A 383 10.68 -13.37 7.61
CA ALA A 383 11.19 -12.11 7.06
C ALA A 383 12.32 -12.31 6.03
N SER A 384 13.02 -13.44 6.09
CA SER A 384 14.13 -13.80 5.20
C SER A 384 13.81 -14.99 4.29
N SER A 385 13.16 -16.01 4.82
CA SER A 385 12.85 -17.28 4.15
C SER A 385 11.78 -18.06 4.91
N ALA A 386 11.03 -18.91 4.21
CA ALA A 386 10.01 -19.77 4.81
C ALA A 386 10.61 -21.03 5.47
N ASN A 387 11.53 -20.84 6.42
CA ASN A 387 12.17 -21.94 7.15
C ASN A 387 11.24 -22.45 8.27
N GLY A 388 11.01 -23.75 8.29
CA GLY A 388 10.08 -24.40 9.21
C GLY A 388 10.02 -25.90 8.96
N ILE A 389 8.98 -26.55 9.46
CA ILE A 389 8.79 -28.00 9.32
C ILE A 389 8.06 -28.28 8.02
N THR A 390 8.75 -28.88 7.05
CA THR A 390 8.14 -29.32 5.78
C THR A 390 7.21 -30.51 6.03
N LYS A 391 5.93 -30.32 5.73
CA LYS A 391 4.88 -31.35 5.79
C LYS A 391 4.53 -31.92 4.43
N ALA A 392 4.65 -31.12 3.37
CA ALA A 392 4.54 -31.58 1.99
C ALA A 392 5.71 -30.98 1.20
N SER A 393 6.60 -31.82 0.69
CA SER A 393 7.75 -31.42 -0.12
C SER A 393 7.31 -30.68 -1.39
N TYR A 394 8.14 -29.76 -1.89
CA TYR A 394 7.82 -28.93 -3.04
C TYR A 394 7.65 -29.76 -4.32
N ILE A 395 6.47 -29.67 -4.94
CA ILE A 395 6.21 -30.15 -6.29
C ILE A 395 6.22 -28.93 -7.23
N PRO A 396 7.04 -28.94 -8.30
CA PRO A 396 7.08 -27.87 -9.29
C PRO A 396 5.70 -27.40 -9.75
N PHE A 397 5.55 -26.09 -9.91
CA PHE A 397 4.33 -25.51 -10.48
C PHE A 397 4.35 -25.73 -11.99
N VAL A 398 3.67 -26.78 -12.44
CA VAL A 398 3.64 -27.18 -13.85
C VAL A 398 2.20 -27.51 -14.21
N PRO A 399 1.58 -26.78 -15.15
CA PRO A 399 0.28 -27.17 -15.69
C PRO A 399 0.34 -28.58 -16.32
N PRO A 400 -0.73 -29.39 -16.24
CA PRO A 400 -0.70 -30.76 -16.73
C PRO A 400 -0.62 -30.85 -18.26
N THR A 401 -1.07 -29.82 -18.97
CA THR A 401 -1.22 -29.81 -20.42
C THR A 401 -0.24 -28.84 -21.09
N PRO A 402 0.47 -29.25 -22.16
CA PRO A 402 1.31 -28.35 -22.95
C PRO A 402 0.51 -27.15 -23.50
N ALA A 403 1.17 -26.00 -23.61
CA ALA A 403 0.58 -24.74 -24.08
C ALA A 403 -0.59 -24.21 -23.22
N THR A 404 -0.72 -24.67 -21.98
CA THR A 404 -1.69 -24.13 -21.01
C THR A 404 -1.00 -23.42 -19.87
N CYS A 405 -1.72 -22.49 -19.24
CA CYS A 405 -1.26 -21.78 -18.06
C CYS A 405 -2.25 -21.98 -16.91
N SER A 406 -1.73 -22.18 -15.70
CA SER A 406 -2.53 -22.33 -14.49
C SER A 406 -2.08 -21.33 -13.43
N PRO A 407 -3.03 -20.72 -12.68
CA PRO A 407 -2.69 -19.86 -11.55
C PRO A 407 -2.24 -20.70 -10.36
N PHE A 408 -1.04 -20.46 -9.84
CA PHE A 408 -0.56 -21.06 -8.60
C PHE A 408 -0.52 -20.00 -7.50
N ALA A 409 -1.01 -20.34 -6.32
CA ALA A 409 -1.16 -19.42 -5.21
C ALA A 409 -0.43 -19.90 -3.96
N LEU A 410 0.23 -18.97 -3.28
CA LEU A 410 0.95 -19.17 -2.03
C LEU A 410 0.27 -18.38 -0.93
N PHE A 411 0.03 -19.05 0.18
CA PHE A 411 -0.71 -18.52 1.33
C PHE A 411 0.18 -18.56 2.56
N ILE A 412 0.19 -17.45 3.29
CA ILE A 412 0.71 -17.40 4.65
C ILE A 412 -0.46 -17.34 5.61
N PHE A 413 -0.47 -18.29 6.55
CA PHE A 413 -1.42 -18.31 7.65
C PHE A 413 -0.71 -18.12 8.98
N SER A 414 -1.29 -17.33 9.89
CA SER A 414 -0.84 -17.31 11.29
C SER A 414 -1.45 -18.47 12.06
N GLN A 415 -0.62 -19.12 12.88
CA GLN A 415 -1.01 -20.25 13.70
C GLN A 415 -1.27 -19.80 15.15
N PRO A 416 -2.30 -20.34 15.83
CA PRO A 416 -2.52 -20.09 17.24
C PRO A 416 -1.54 -20.85 18.15
N ALA A 417 -1.02 -21.99 17.68
CA ALA A 417 -0.03 -22.84 18.33
C ALA A 417 0.68 -23.69 17.27
N SER A 418 1.76 -24.37 17.62
CA SER A 418 2.43 -25.33 16.73
C SER A 418 1.44 -26.38 16.22
N ILE A 419 1.51 -26.62 14.90
CA ILE A 419 0.67 -27.62 14.21
C ILE A 419 1.51 -28.77 13.66
N ASN A 420 2.67 -29.05 14.26
CA ASN A 420 3.52 -30.20 13.94
C ASN A 420 2.81 -31.57 14.11
N VAL A 421 1.59 -31.60 14.62
CA VAL A 421 0.73 -32.79 14.65
C VAL A 421 0.21 -33.22 13.28
N ILE A 422 0.29 -32.36 12.26
CA ILE A 422 -0.12 -32.70 10.88
C ILE A 422 0.77 -33.85 10.36
N PRO A 423 0.20 -34.94 9.83
CA PRO A 423 0.99 -36.00 9.21
C PRO A 423 1.73 -35.47 7.98
N LYS A 424 2.91 -36.02 7.69
CA LYS A 424 3.60 -35.71 6.44
C LYS A 424 2.78 -36.24 5.26
N PHE A 425 2.68 -35.42 4.21
CA PHE A 425 2.15 -35.82 2.93
C PHE A 425 3.20 -36.64 2.17
N CYS A 426 2.75 -37.38 1.16
CA CYS A 426 3.61 -38.00 0.16
C CYS A 426 4.55 -36.95 -0.47
N ASP A 427 5.76 -37.36 -0.84
CA ASP A 427 6.73 -36.45 -1.48
C ASP A 427 6.29 -36.08 -2.91
N ASP A 428 5.65 -37.01 -3.62
CA ASP A 428 5.16 -36.85 -5.00
C ASP A 428 3.64 -36.60 -5.07
N LEU A 429 3.09 -36.68 -6.29
CA LEU A 429 1.65 -36.68 -6.55
C LEU A 429 0.96 -37.86 -5.85
N CYS A 430 -0.02 -37.59 -5.00
CA CYS A 430 -0.88 -38.61 -4.41
C CYS A 430 -2.28 -38.08 -4.05
N ASP A 431 -3.22 -39.01 -3.86
CA ASP A 431 -4.61 -38.75 -3.48
C ASP A 431 -4.80 -37.71 -2.35
N LEU A 432 -3.94 -37.72 -1.33
CA LEU A 432 -4.04 -36.80 -0.19
C LEU A 432 -3.76 -35.35 -0.58
N ARG A 433 -2.85 -35.12 -1.54
CA ARG A 433 -2.55 -33.79 -2.06
C ARG A 433 -3.63 -33.30 -3.02
N GLU A 434 -4.19 -34.19 -3.85
CA GLU A 434 -5.28 -33.87 -4.78
C GLU A 434 -6.59 -33.53 -4.06
N LYS A 435 -6.88 -34.23 -2.97
CA LYS A 435 -8.08 -34.01 -2.15
C LYS A 435 -7.91 -32.89 -1.12
N PHE A 436 -6.78 -32.18 -1.13
CA PHE A 436 -6.51 -31.11 -0.17
C PHE A 436 -7.51 -29.97 -0.33
N ARG A 437 -8.03 -29.46 0.80
CA ARG A 437 -8.96 -28.33 0.83
C ARG A 437 -8.46 -27.29 1.80
N ILE A 438 -8.06 -26.14 1.26
CA ILE A 438 -7.49 -25.02 2.03
C ILE A 438 -8.46 -24.49 3.09
N GLU A 439 -9.76 -24.44 2.78
CA GLU A 439 -10.81 -24.02 3.71
C GLU A 439 -10.90 -24.94 4.94
N MET A 440 -10.90 -26.27 4.71
CA MET A 440 -10.94 -27.28 5.76
C MET A 440 -9.65 -27.26 6.59
N PHE A 441 -8.50 -27.09 5.93
CA PHE A 441 -7.21 -26.95 6.60
C PHE A 441 -7.20 -25.74 7.54
N LYS A 442 -7.63 -24.57 7.04
CA LYS A 442 -7.75 -23.35 7.83
C LYS A 442 -8.66 -23.55 9.05
N GLN A 443 -9.85 -24.10 8.84
CA GLN A 443 -10.84 -24.29 9.90
C GLN A 443 -10.36 -25.29 10.97
N ARG A 444 -9.81 -26.44 10.54
CA ARG A 444 -9.36 -27.52 11.45
C ARG A 444 -8.27 -27.05 12.42
N TYR A 445 -7.36 -26.21 11.96
CA TYR A 445 -6.22 -25.74 12.74
C TYR A 445 -6.39 -24.28 13.22
N MET A 446 -7.60 -23.73 13.11
CA MET A 446 -7.94 -22.35 13.53
C MET A 446 -6.97 -21.29 12.98
N LEU A 447 -6.56 -21.47 11.73
CA LEU A 447 -5.61 -20.59 11.07
C LEU A 447 -6.28 -19.30 10.62
N ARG A 448 -5.52 -18.21 10.54
CA ARG A 448 -5.96 -16.95 9.93
C ARG A 448 -5.09 -16.61 8.75
N LEU A 449 -5.71 -16.26 7.63
CA LEU A 449 -4.99 -15.82 6.44
C LEU A 449 -4.31 -14.48 6.74
N ARG A 450 -3.05 -14.31 6.35
CA ARG A 450 -2.28 -13.07 6.61
C ARG A 450 -1.76 -12.44 5.34
N ALA A 451 -1.23 -13.27 4.45
CA ALA A 451 -0.71 -12.83 3.17
C ALA A 451 -1.00 -13.87 2.08
N LEU A 452 -1.06 -13.39 0.85
CA LEU A 452 -1.32 -14.18 -0.34
C LEU A 452 -0.47 -13.59 -1.49
N SER A 453 0.05 -14.45 -2.34
CA SER A 453 0.60 -14.06 -3.65
C SER A 453 0.30 -15.17 -4.65
N TRP A 454 0.21 -14.82 -5.93
CA TRP A 454 -0.01 -15.79 -7.00
C TRP A 454 0.72 -15.38 -8.27
N ILE A 455 0.89 -16.35 -9.16
CA ILE A 455 1.37 -16.12 -10.51
C ILE A 455 0.72 -17.14 -11.46
N SER A 456 0.56 -16.77 -12.73
CA SER A 456 0.17 -17.73 -13.76
C SER A 456 1.41 -18.41 -14.32
N VAL A 457 1.51 -19.72 -14.18
CA VAL A 457 2.63 -20.50 -14.69
C VAL A 457 2.21 -21.24 -15.95
N CYS A 458 3.02 -21.17 -17.00
CA CYS A 458 2.71 -21.75 -18.30
C CYS A 458 3.62 -22.94 -18.63
N TYR A 459 3.02 -24.02 -19.16
CA TYR A 459 3.76 -25.08 -19.84
C TYR A 459 4.14 -24.56 -21.23
N ASP A 460 5.27 -23.89 -21.31
CA ASP A 460 5.76 -23.23 -22.51
C ASP A 460 6.85 -24.03 -23.24
N LEU A 461 7.31 -23.49 -24.36
CA LEU A 461 8.34 -24.11 -25.19
C LEU A 461 9.68 -24.31 -24.45
N PRO A 462 10.19 -23.35 -23.65
CA PRO A 462 11.33 -23.56 -22.76
C PRO A 462 11.21 -24.78 -21.84
N TYR A 463 10.05 -24.96 -21.20
CA TYR A 463 9.81 -26.11 -20.33
C TYR A 463 9.71 -27.42 -21.14
N SER A 464 9.01 -27.39 -22.27
CA SER A 464 8.91 -28.54 -23.19
C SER A 464 10.29 -29.03 -23.63
N TYR A 465 11.18 -28.11 -24.00
CA TYR A 465 12.56 -28.42 -24.37
C TYR A 465 13.34 -29.07 -23.21
N HIS A 466 13.15 -28.58 -21.98
CA HIS A 466 13.77 -29.16 -20.80
C HIS A 466 13.35 -30.62 -20.59
N VAL A 467 12.05 -30.92 -20.68
CA VAL A 467 11.50 -32.28 -20.54
C VAL A 467 12.10 -33.22 -21.59
N LEU A 468 12.04 -32.83 -22.87
CA LEU A 468 12.60 -33.63 -23.98
C LEU A 468 14.10 -33.89 -23.81
N ARG A 469 14.86 -32.89 -23.37
CA ARG A 469 16.30 -33.05 -23.13
C ARG A 469 16.60 -33.98 -21.96
N ALA A 470 15.78 -33.95 -20.91
CA ALA A 470 15.92 -34.86 -19.78
C ALA A 470 15.66 -36.32 -20.20
N GLU A 471 14.64 -36.57 -21.03
CA GLU A 471 14.36 -37.91 -21.58
C GLU A 471 15.50 -38.42 -22.47
N ILE A 472 16.03 -37.56 -23.37
CA ILE A 472 17.17 -37.94 -24.23
C ILE A 472 18.38 -38.33 -23.37
N ASN A 473 18.72 -37.54 -22.35
CA ASN A 473 19.85 -37.84 -21.45
C ASN A 473 19.63 -39.10 -20.60
N SER A 474 18.38 -39.41 -20.24
CA SER A 474 18.04 -40.65 -19.53
C SER A 474 18.20 -41.87 -20.45
N SER A 475 17.77 -41.76 -21.71
CA SER A 475 17.88 -42.84 -22.70
C SER A 475 19.33 -43.17 -23.06
N THR A 476 20.24 -42.18 -23.16
CA THR A 476 21.67 -42.40 -23.44
C THR A 476 22.44 -43.04 -22.28
N ASN A 477 21.99 -42.89 -21.03
CA ASN A 477 22.59 -43.58 -19.89
C ASN A 477 22.10 -45.03 -19.71
N SER A 478 21.11 -45.47 -20.49
CA SER A 478 20.50 -46.80 -20.38
C SER A 478 21.00 -47.83 -21.42
N THR A 479 21.94 -47.47 -22.30
CA THR A 479 22.60 -48.46 -23.17
C THR A 479 23.53 -49.37 -22.35
N PRO A 480 23.33 -50.70 -22.33
CA PRO A 480 24.18 -51.61 -21.56
C PRO A 480 25.57 -51.67 -22.17
N ARG A 481 26.61 -51.63 -21.33
CA ARG A 481 27.95 -52.11 -21.67
C ARG A 481 27.81 -53.55 -22.17
N GLY A 482 27.89 -53.71 -23.49
CA GLY A 482 28.08 -55.01 -24.13
C GLY A 482 29.36 -55.63 -23.58
N LYS A 483 29.24 -56.91 -23.21
CA LYS A 483 30.34 -57.77 -22.82
C LYS A 483 31.35 -57.84 -23.97
N GLU A 484 32.63 -57.62 -23.66
CA GLU A 484 33.74 -58.31 -24.31
C GLU A 484 34.24 -59.40 -23.37
#